data_AF-A0A966VSE2-F1
#
_entry.id   AF-A0A966VSE2-F1
#
_cell.length_a   1.000
_cell.length_b   1.000
_cell.length_c   1.000
_cell.angle_alpha   90.00
_cell.angle_beta   90.00
_cell.angle_gamma   90.00
#
_symmetry.space_group_name_H-M   'P 1'
#
loop_
_entity.id
_entity.type
_entity.pdbx_description
1 polymer ?
#
loop_
_entity_poly.entity_id
_entity_poly.type
_entity_poly.pdbx_seq_one_letter_code
_entity_poly.pdbx_strand_id
1 'polypeptide(L)'
;NIQENENENKPEVDTRAEARTFMLDSSRPNHLQPMFLPSRRGVEHLQLLREMMGRALKSDSLKFSEMIREVSIHLPRDLTLVAVLSGVTEETAMMLGNLKQQGFAVSVVLIQLDDEGLNRAFKKLITNGIREIRHAVDQESLPQLCRSQIDRTSPLSLV
;
A
#
# COMPACT_ATOMS: atom_id res chain seq x y z
N ASN A 1 -48.67 -22.44 13.17
CA ASN A 1 -48.58 -22.02 11.75
C ASN A 1 -47.81 -20.72 11.67
N ILE A 2 -46.50 -20.81 11.44
CA ILE A 2 -45.81 -20.49 10.15
C ILE A 2 -45.55 -18.97 10.09
N GLN A 3 -44.34 -18.42 9.97
CA GLN A 3 -42.96 -18.92 9.86
C GLN A 3 -42.05 -17.71 10.10
N GLU A 4 -40.95 -17.92 10.82
CA GLU A 4 -39.76 -17.07 10.77
C GLU A 4 -39.25 -17.00 9.33
N ASN A 5 -38.96 -15.80 8.83
CA ASN A 5 -38.23 -15.59 7.58
C ASN A 5 -37.26 -14.40 7.78
N GLU A 6 -36.36 -14.54 8.75
CA GLU A 6 -35.08 -13.83 8.70
C GLU A 6 -34.20 -14.58 7.70
N ASN A 7 -34.40 -14.26 6.42
CA ASN A 7 -33.49 -14.69 5.37
C ASN A 7 -32.24 -13.80 5.48
N GLU A 8 -31.41 -14.10 6.48
CA GLU A 8 -30.08 -13.54 6.67
C GLU A 8 -29.22 -14.08 5.52
N ASN A 9 -29.34 -13.46 4.35
CA ASN A 9 -28.58 -13.78 3.16
C ASN A 9 -27.12 -13.38 3.38
N LYS A 10 -26.41 -14.22 4.14
CA LYS A 10 -24.98 -14.08 4.39
C LYS A 10 -24.28 -14.43 3.08
N PRO A 11 -23.61 -13.48 2.42
CA PRO A 11 -22.96 -13.76 1.15
C PRO A 11 -21.93 -14.87 1.37
N GLU A 12 -22.07 -15.96 0.63
CA GLU A 12 -21.16 -17.09 0.65
C GLU A 12 -19.81 -16.60 0.11
N VAL A 13 -18.85 -16.46 1.02
CA VAL A 13 -17.53 -15.93 0.66
C VAL A 13 -16.61 -17.09 0.35
N ASP A 14 -16.52 -17.41 -0.95
CA ASP A 14 -15.94 -18.66 -1.46
C ASP A 14 -14.40 -18.66 -1.35
N THR A 15 -13.76 -17.50 -1.45
CA THR A 15 -12.30 -17.38 -1.33
C THR A 15 -11.85 -16.57 -0.11
N ARG A 16 -10.75 -16.97 0.54
CA ARG A 16 -10.10 -16.22 1.65
C ARG A 16 -9.77 -14.76 1.28
N ALA A 17 -9.54 -14.48 0.00
CA ALA A 17 -9.35 -13.12 -0.52
C ALA A 17 -10.66 -12.31 -0.53
N GLU A 18 -11.78 -12.93 -0.89
CA GLU A 18 -13.10 -12.31 -0.88
C GLU A 18 -13.59 -12.06 0.56
N ALA A 19 -13.27 -12.96 1.49
CA ALA A 19 -13.58 -12.81 2.91
C ALA A 19 -12.90 -11.57 3.52
N ARG A 20 -11.71 -11.23 3.04
CA ARG A 20 -10.98 -10.03 3.45
C ARG A 20 -11.63 -8.76 2.92
N THR A 21 -12.03 -8.72 1.66
CA THR A 21 -12.74 -7.57 1.07
C THR A 21 -14.12 -7.36 1.69
N PHE A 22 -14.86 -8.43 1.98
CA PHE A 22 -16.18 -8.32 2.60
C PHE A 22 -16.13 -7.78 4.03
N MET A 23 -15.12 -8.16 4.82
CA MET A 23 -14.94 -7.64 6.18
C MET A 23 -14.52 -6.17 6.23
N LEU A 24 -13.79 -5.69 5.20
CA LEU A 24 -13.46 -4.27 5.04
C LEU A 24 -14.72 -3.43 4.79
N ASP A 25 -15.71 -3.96 4.07
CA ASP A 25 -16.94 -3.25 3.68
C ASP A 25 -17.99 -3.15 4.82
N SER A 26 -17.91 -4.02 5.83
CA SER A 26 -19.00 -4.20 6.81
C SER A 26 -18.77 -3.57 8.20
N SER A 27 -17.62 -2.97 8.47
CA SER A 27 -17.35 -2.33 9.76
C SER A 27 -17.61 -0.83 9.72
N ARG A 28 -18.87 -0.45 10.04
CA ARG A 28 -19.40 0.88 10.44
C ARG A 28 -19.42 2.01 9.35
N PRO A 29 -20.52 2.76 9.21
CA PRO A 29 -20.82 3.60 8.04
C PRO A 29 -20.18 5.02 8.02
N ASN A 30 -19.13 5.32 8.80
CA ASN A 30 -18.68 6.71 8.97
C ASN A 30 -17.16 6.93 9.02
N HIS A 31 -16.33 6.00 8.55
CA HIS A 31 -14.87 6.18 8.48
C HIS A 31 -14.40 6.30 7.06
N LEU A 32 -13.34 7.07 6.91
CA LEU A 32 -12.60 7.18 5.66
C LEU A 32 -11.83 5.90 5.46
N GLN A 33 -12.18 5.17 4.40
CA GLN A 33 -11.50 3.93 4.07
C GLN A 33 -10.50 4.16 2.93
N PRO A 34 -9.27 3.64 3.07
CA PRO A 34 -8.32 3.66 1.96
C PRO A 34 -8.82 2.77 0.82
N MET A 35 -8.54 3.17 -0.42
CA MET A 35 -8.79 2.30 -1.58
C MET A 35 -7.95 1.04 -1.47
N PHE A 36 -8.62 -0.11 -1.46
CA PHE A 36 -7.97 -1.40 -1.31
C PHE A 36 -8.19 -2.25 -2.55
N LEU A 37 -7.10 -2.75 -3.13
CA LEU A 37 -7.13 -3.74 -4.20
C LEU A 37 -6.52 -5.04 -3.67
N PRO A 38 -7.28 -6.14 -3.56
CA PRO A 38 -6.73 -7.41 -3.12
C PRO A 38 -5.69 -7.90 -4.14
N SER A 39 -4.54 -8.35 -3.65
CA SER A 39 -3.46 -8.84 -4.53
C SER A 39 -3.94 -10.03 -5.36
N ARG A 40 -4.04 -9.86 -6.69
CA ARG A 40 -4.29 -10.94 -7.65
C ARG A 40 -3.22 -10.93 -8.75
N ARG A 41 -3.06 -12.05 -9.44
CA ARG A 41 -2.15 -12.18 -10.60
C ARG A 41 -2.95 -12.04 -11.89
N GLY A 42 -2.32 -11.52 -12.95
CA GLY A 42 -2.91 -11.44 -14.29
C GLY A 42 -2.92 -10.03 -14.89
N VAL A 43 -3.02 -9.95 -16.21
CA VAL A 43 -3.02 -8.68 -16.97
C VAL A 43 -4.24 -7.80 -16.64
N GLU A 44 -5.37 -8.43 -16.33
CA GLU A 44 -6.61 -7.77 -15.89
C GLU A 44 -6.39 -6.98 -14.59
N HIS A 45 -5.53 -7.48 -13.71
CA HIS A 45 -5.23 -6.83 -12.44
C HIS A 45 -4.45 -5.53 -12.61
N LEU A 46 -3.54 -5.48 -13.59
CA LEU A 46 -2.81 -4.26 -13.92
C LEU A 46 -3.76 -3.19 -14.50
N GLN A 47 -4.68 -3.58 -15.36
CA GLN A 47 -5.67 -2.66 -15.92
C GLN A 47 -6.56 -2.07 -14.82
N LEU A 48 -7.07 -2.92 -13.92
CA LEU A 48 -7.87 -2.49 -12.77
C LEU A 48 -7.07 -1.54 -11.84
N LEU A 49 -5.81 -1.87 -11.55
CA LEU A 49 -4.93 -0.99 -10.77
C LEU A 49 -4.76 0.37 -11.44
N ARG A 50 -4.54 0.41 -12.76
CA ARG A 50 -4.42 1.66 -13.51
C ARG A 50 -5.70 2.49 -13.46
N GLU A 51 -6.86 1.86 -13.58
CA GLU A 51 -8.15 2.53 -13.50
C GLU A 51 -8.42 3.10 -12.10
N MET A 52 -8.13 2.34 -11.05
CA MET A 52 -8.27 2.85 -9.69
C MET A 52 -7.30 3.99 -9.40
N MET A 53 -6.03 3.84 -9.78
CA MET A 53 -5.00 4.87 -9.61
C MET A 53 -5.34 6.14 -10.41
N GLY A 54 -5.93 6.00 -11.59
CA GLY A 54 -6.39 7.15 -12.40
C GLY A 54 -7.53 7.93 -11.77
N ARG A 55 -8.30 7.31 -10.87
CA ARG A 55 -9.36 7.96 -10.08
C ARG A 55 -8.89 8.36 -8.68
N ALA A 56 -7.66 8.01 -8.30
CA ALA A 56 -7.14 8.28 -6.97
C ALA A 56 -6.94 9.79 -6.80
N LEU A 57 -7.68 10.37 -5.86
CA LEU A 57 -7.50 11.75 -5.43
C LEU A 57 -6.75 11.77 -4.10
N LYS A 58 -5.87 12.77 -3.95
CA LYS A 58 -5.24 13.02 -2.65
C LYS A 58 -6.34 13.36 -1.65
N SER A 59 -6.43 12.58 -0.58
CA SER A 59 -7.30 12.85 0.56
C SER A 59 -6.42 13.21 1.75
N ASP A 60 -6.68 14.37 2.35
CA ASP A 60 -6.06 14.77 3.62
C ASP A 60 -6.92 14.33 4.82
N SER A 61 -7.99 13.58 4.56
CA SER A 61 -8.98 13.22 5.56
C SER A 61 -8.49 12.10 6.49
N LEU A 62 -7.50 11.31 6.06
CA LEU A 62 -6.91 10.22 6.83
C LEU A 62 -5.39 10.38 6.86
N LYS A 63 -4.79 10.43 8.06
CA LYS A 63 -3.33 10.49 8.17
C LYS A 63 -2.72 9.16 7.74
N PHE A 64 -1.47 9.18 7.27
CA PHE A 64 -0.76 7.97 6.86
C PHE A 64 -0.71 6.90 7.97
N SER A 65 -0.51 7.31 9.22
CA SER A 65 -0.49 6.40 10.38
C SER A 65 -1.84 5.73 10.62
N GLU A 66 -2.94 6.48 10.47
CA GLU A 66 -4.30 5.96 10.59
C GLU A 66 -4.64 5.00 9.44
N MET A 67 -4.26 5.36 8.22
CA MET A 67 -4.39 4.51 7.04
C MET A 67 -3.66 3.17 7.23
N ILE A 68 -2.39 3.22 7.65
CA ILE A 68 -1.61 2.01 7.90
C ILE A 68 -2.24 1.16 9.00
N ARG A 69 -2.77 1.76 10.07
CA ARG A 69 -3.46 1.01 11.13
C ARG A 69 -4.64 0.23 10.57
N GLU A 70 -5.46 0.86 9.74
CA GLU A 70 -6.65 0.26 9.13
C GLU A 70 -6.29 -0.91 8.20
N VAL A 71 -5.24 -0.75 7.37
CA VAL A 71 -4.90 -1.79 6.38
C VAL A 71 -3.95 -2.85 6.90
N SER A 72 -3.12 -2.55 7.90
CA SER A 72 -2.01 -3.42 8.33
C SER A 72 -2.46 -4.79 8.84
N ILE A 73 -3.66 -4.87 9.43
CA ILE A 73 -4.26 -6.12 9.89
C ILE A 73 -4.59 -7.08 8.73
N HIS A 74 -4.72 -6.55 7.51
CA HIS A 74 -5.06 -7.30 6.31
C HIS A 74 -3.87 -7.57 5.40
N LEU A 75 -2.72 -6.93 5.64
CA LEU A 75 -1.53 -7.08 4.81
C LEU A 75 -0.85 -8.44 5.08
N PRO A 76 -0.70 -9.30 4.05
CA PRO A 76 0.18 -10.45 4.12
C PRO A 76 1.63 -10.03 4.42
N ARG A 77 2.31 -10.79 5.28
CA ARG A 77 3.68 -10.49 5.73
C ARG A 77 4.74 -10.69 4.63
N ASP A 78 4.41 -11.47 3.62
CA ASP A 78 5.23 -11.73 2.43
C ASP A 78 5.11 -10.61 1.36
N LEU A 79 4.28 -9.59 1.58
CA LEU A 79 4.24 -8.42 0.70
C LEU A 79 5.34 -7.41 1.02
N THR A 80 5.84 -6.78 -0.04
CA THR A 80 6.64 -5.56 0.07
C THR A 80 5.71 -4.35 0.11
N LEU A 81 5.78 -3.59 1.20
CA LEU A 81 5.11 -2.30 1.31
C LEU A 81 5.94 -1.23 0.60
N VAL A 82 5.36 -0.65 -0.46
CA VAL A 82 5.96 0.46 -1.20
C VAL A 82 5.26 1.74 -0.77
N ALA A 83 5.95 2.57 0.02
CA ALA A 83 5.43 3.87 0.45
C ALA A 83 5.89 4.98 -0.51
N VAL A 84 4.95 5.59 -1.23
CA VAL A 84 5.23 6.74 -2.12
C VAL A 84 4.87 8.01 -1.35
N LEU A 85 5.87 8.83 -1.02
CA LEU A 85 5.73 9.94 -0.09
C LEU A 85 6.29 11.23 -0.68
N SER A 86 5.51 12.32 -0.62
CA SER A 86 6.00 13.67 -0.96
C SER A 86 6.67 14.39 0.21
N GLY A 87 6.78 13.73 1.36
CA GLY A 87 7.39 14.25 2.57
C GLY A 87 7.34 13.22 3.70
N VAL A 88 8.25 13.34 4.67
CA VAL A 88 8.36 12.40 5.78
C VAL A 88 8.30 13.14 7.11
N THR A 89 7.21 12.93 7.84
CA THR A 89 7.09 13.34 9.24
C THR A 89 7.82 12.33 10.14
N GLU A 90 8.07 12.71 11.39
CA GLU A 90 8.67 11.79 12.37
C GLU A 90 7.77 10.58 12.62
N GLU A 91 6.46 10.85 12.74
CA GLU A 91 5.43 9.82 12.92
C GLU A 91 5.41 8.81 11.75
N THR A 92 5.48 9.30 10.50
CA THR A 92 5.53 8.43 9.32
C THR A 92 6.79 7.56 9.32
N ALA A 93 7.95 8.12 9.63
CA ALA A 93 9.20 7.37 9.68
C ALA A 93 9.17 6.27 10.76
N MET A 94 8.69 6.61 11.96
CA MET A 94 8.54 5.66 13.06
C MET A 94 7.56 4.54 12.70
N MET A 95 6.43 4.87 12.07
CA MET A 95 5.44 3.86 11.66
C MET A 95 6.01 2.88 10.63
N LEU A 96 6.74 3.38 9.62
CA LEU A 96 7.42 2.54 8.64
C LEU A 96 8.48 1.65 9.29
N GLY A 97 9.25 2.19 10.24
CA GLY A 97 10.22 1.44 11.03
C GLY A 97 9.57 0.30 11.83
N ASN A 98 8.42 0.58 12.46
CA ASN A 98 7.65 -0.43 13.19
C ASN A 98 7.15 -1.54 12.27
N LEU A 99 6.62 -1.21 11.09
CA LEU A 99 6.21 -2.23 10.11
C LEU A 99 7.39 -3.13 9.71
N LYS A 100 8.56 -2.53 9.46
CA LYS A 100 9.78 -3.30 9.17
C LYS A 100 10.17 -4.23 10.32
N GLN A 101 10.11 -3.75 11.56
CA GLN A 101 10.40 -4.58 12.75
C GLN A 101 9.40 -5.73 12.91
N GLN A 102 8.15 -5.56 12.46
CA GLN A 102 7.14 -6.62 12.41
C GLN A 102 7.29 -7.56 11.21
N GLY A 103 8.40 -7.50 10.47
CA GLY A 103 8.75 -8.43 9.41
C GLY A 103 8.25 -8.05 8.01
N PHE A 104 7.66 -6.88 7.81
CA PHE A 104 7.34 -6.42 6.45
C PHE A 104 8.62 -5.99 5.72
N ALA A 105 8.72 -6.33 4.43
CA ALA A 105 9.66 -5.67 3.54
C ALA A 105 9.13 -4.26 3.24
N VAL A 106 9.92 -3.22 3.50
CA VAL A 106 9.51 -1.81 3.31
C VAL A 106 10.47 -1.12 2.36
N SER A 107 9.92 -0.60 1.26
CA SER A 107 10.60 0.28 0.30
C SER A 107 9.90 1.63 0.27
N VAL A 108 10.66 2.72 0.22
CA VAL A 108 10.13 4.08 0.14
C VAL A 108 10.54 4.74 -1.17
N VAL A 109 9.60 5.41 -1.82
CA VAL A 109 9.83 6.29 -2.97
C VAL A 109 9.50 7.71 -2.54
N LEU A 110 10.50 8.58 -2.48
CA LEU A 110 10.36 9.98 -2.17
C LEU A 110 10.09 10.77 -3.44
N ILE A 111 9.06 11.62 -3.41
CA ILE A 111 8.77 12.61 -4.43
C ILE A 111 9.03 13.98 -3.78
N GLN A 112 10.29 14.39 -3.73
CA GLN A 112 10.68 15.66 -3.11
C GLN A 112 11.56 16.46 -4.07
N LEU A 113 11.17 17.69 -4.35
CA LEU A 113 11.87 18.52 -5.34
C LEU A 113 12.97 19.41 -4.72
N ASP A 114 12.93 19.63 -3.40
CA ASP A 114 13.95 20.41 -2.69
C ASP A 114 14.98 19.54 -1.97
N ASP A 115 16.27 19.86 -2.14
CA ASP A 115 17.38 19.09 -1.58
C ASP A 115 17.38 19.07 -0.05
N GLU A 116 16.96 20.16 0.60
CA GLU A 116 16.91 20.20 2.06
C GLU A 116 15.84 19.25 2.62
N GLY A 117 14.65 19.30 2.04
CA GLY A 117 13.52 18.44 2.35
C GLY A 117 13.87 16.98 2.11
N LEU A 118 14.58 16.70 1.02
CA LEU A 118 15.07 15.38 0.68
C LEU A 118 16.03 14.86 1.77
N ASN A 119 17.05 15.65 2.11
CA ASN A 119 18.02 15.30 3.14
C ASN A 119 17.36 15.08 4.52
N ARG A 120 16.39 15.91 4.89
CA ARG A 120 15.61 15.73 6.12
C ARG A 120 14.82 14.43 6.09
N ALA A 121 14.15 14.11 4.98
CA ALA A 121 13.39 12.88 4.82
C ALA A 121 14.29 11.63 4.89
N PHE A 122 15.42 11.63 4.18
CA PHE A 122 16.40 10.55 4.22
C PHE A 122 16.91 10.28 5.65
N LYS A 123 17.30 11.34 6.38
CA LYS A 123 17.75 11.20 7.77
C LYS A 123 16.71 10.51 8.64
N LYS A 124 15.45 10.98 8.61
CA LYS A 124 14.36 10.38 9.39
C LYS A 124 14.13 8.90 9.06
N LEU A 125 14.12 8.55 7.78
CA LEU A 125 13.92 7.17 7.32
C LEU A 125 15.07 6.25 7.74
N ILE A 126 16.33 6.68 7.54
CA ILE A 126 17.51 5.88 7.88
C ILE A 126 17.60 5.67 9.39
N THR A 127 17.33 6.69 10.20
CA THR A 127 17.30 6.57 11.67
C THR A 127 16.26 5.55 12.14
N ASN A 128 15.14 5.43 11.43
CA ASN A 128 14.10 4.43 11.70
C ASN A 128 14.36 3.07 11.02
N GLY A 129 15.57 2.85 10.52
CA GLY A 129 16.01 1.57 9.97
C GLY A 129 15.53 1.29 8.54
N ILE A 130 14.94 2.25 7.84
CA ILE A 130 14.54 2.10 6.44
C ILE A 130 15.77 2.29 5.54
N ARG A 131 16.04 1.29 4.70
CA ARG A 131 17.26 1.24 3.85
C ARG A 131 16.97 1.27 2.36
N GLU A 132 15.84 0.71 1.94
CA GLU A 132 15.39 0.82 0.55
C GLU A 132 14.65 2.13 0.35
N ILE A 133 15.41 3.19 0.05
CA ILE A 133 14.87 4.53 -0.23
C ILE A 133 15.25 4.90 -1.65
N ARG A 134 14.26 5.29 -2.44
CA ARG A 134 14.37 5.75 -3.82
C ARG A 134 13.87 7.18 -3.89
N HIS A 135 14.42 7.96 -4.82
CA HIS A 135 14.01 9.34 -5.06
C HIS A 135 13.55 9.48 -6.50
N ALA A 136 12.31 9.93 -6.69
CA ALA A 136 11.78 10.37 -7.96
C ALA A 136 12.07 11.86 -8.09
N VAL A 137 13.12 12.18 -8.85
CA VAL A 137 13.62 13.55 -9.04
C VAL A 137 12.68 14.34 -9.94
N ASP A 138 12.23 13.72 -11.02
CA ASP A 138 11.35 14.32 -12.02
C ASP A 138 10.50 13.26 -12.73
N GLN A 139 9.56 13.70 -13.58
CA GLN A 139 8.71 12.79 -14.33
C GLN A 139 9.45 12.01 -15.42
N GLU A 140 10.53 12.57 -15.99
CA GLU A 140 11.29 11.96 -17.09
C GLU A 140 12.18 10.80 -16.63
N SER A 141 12.61 10.82 -15.38
CA SER A 141 13.43 9.80 -14.72
C SER A 141 12.61 8.65 -14.14
N LEU A 142 11.30 8.83 -13.93
CA LEU A 142 10.41 7.77 -13.41
C LEU A 142 10.48 6.47 -14.23
N PRO A 143 10.46 6.48 -15.59
CA PRO A 143 10.63 5.26 -16.37
C PRO A 143 11.94 4.53 -16.06
N GLN A 144 13.04 5.24 -15.84
CA GLN A 144 14.34 4.65 -15.50
C GLN A 144 14.35 4.08 -14.08
N LEU A 145 13.75 4.81 -13.14
CA LEU A 145 13.54 4.35 -11.77
C LEU A 145 12.69 3.07 -11.72
N CYS A 146 11.67 2.95 -12.58
CA CYS A 146 10.85 1.73 -12.68
C CYS A 146 11.61 0.57 -13.35
N ARG A 147 12.37 0.85 -14.42
CA ARG A 147 13.16 -0.19 -15.11
C ARG A 147 14.23 -0.81 -14.21
N SER A 148 14.93 0.02 -13.45
CA SER A 148 15.93 -0.44 -12.47
C SER A 148 15.34 -1.31 -11.34
N GLN A 149 14.00 -1.33 -11.16
CA GLN A 149 13.33 -2.22 -10.19
C GLN A 149 13.01 -3.59 -10.75
N ILE A 150 12.83 -3.70 -12.07
CA ILE A 150 12.53 -4.96 -12.77
C ILE A 150 13.81 -5.76 -12.98
N ASP A 151 14.96 -5.09 -13.02
CA ASP A 151 16.28 -5.74 -13.12
C ASP A 151 16.72 -6.31 -11.75
N ARG A 152 15.97 -7.32 -11.30
CA ARG A 152 16.49 -8.35 -10.42
C ARG A 152 16.88 -9.47 -11.36
N THR A 153 18.18 -9.75 -11.46
CA THR A 153 18.74 -10.84 -12.27
C THR A 153 17.81 -12.07 -12.21
N SER A 154 17.26 -12.44 -13.37
CA SER A 154 16.21 -13.45 -13.64
C SER A 154 16.01 -14.59 -12.62
N PRO A 155 14.75 -14.96 -12.34
CA PRO A 155 14.41 -16.38 -12.31
C PRO A 155 13.22 -16.78 -13.20
N LEU A 156 12.70 -15.89 -14.05
CA LEU A 156 11.57 -16.23 -14.96
C LEU A 156 12.00 -16.49 -16.41
N SER A 157 13.30 -16.63 -16.67
CA SER A 157 13.81 -17.31 -17.86
C SER A 157 14.25 -18.73 -17.50
N LEU A 158 13.30 -19.58 -17.11
CA LEU A 158 13.46 -21.02 -17.25
C LEU A 158 12.17 -21.58 -17.84
N VAL A 159 12.39 -22.24 -18.99
CA VAL A 159 11.47 -22.88 -19.94
C VAL A 159 10.93 -21.96 -21.03
#